data_AF-A0A1F5DIE1-F1
#
_entry.id   AF-A0A1F5DIE1-F1
#
_cell.length_a   1.000
_cell.length_b   1.000
_cell.length_c   1.000
_cell.angle_alpha   90.00
_cell.angle_beta   90.00
_cell.angle_gamma   90.00
#
_symmetry.space_group_name_H-M   'P 1'
#
loop_
_entity.id
_entity.type
_entity.pdbx_description
1 polymer ?
#
loop_
_entity_poly.entity_id
_entity_poly.type
_entity_poly.pdbx_seq_one_letter_code
_entity_poly.pdbx_strand_id
1 'polypeptide(L)'
;MAGVTREIDQYLINYISYDDGKKIIPYILCFKSQKSVGKISFGELGGANKNMVVDEYLEIHHLISSFKDIVDILRNEKPLYLTVLPDRHLGALTTTDEPIGEEEIS
;
A
#
# COMPACT_ATOMS: atom_id res chain seq x y z
N MET A 1 13.16 -11.85 -7.86
CA MET A 1 11.92 -12.05 -8.65
C MET A 1 11.37 -10.68 -9.06
N ALA A 2 10.55 -10.61 -10.11
CA ALA A 2 9.94 -9.34 -10.54
C ALA A 2 8.92 -8.83 -9.50
N GLY A 3 8.77 -7.51 -9.38
CA GLY A 3 7.73 -6.91 -8.55
C GLY A 3 6.33 -7.27 -9.02
N VAL A 4 5.37 -7.29 -8.09
CA VAL A 4 3.95 -7.43 -8.42
C VAL A 4 3.33 -6.06 -8.36
N THR A 5 2.75 -5.61 -9.47
CA THR A 5 2.14 -4.29 -9.62
C THR A 5 0.65 -4.40 -9.95
N ARG A 6 -0.16 -3.49 -9.40
CA ARG A 6 -1.60 -3.38 -9.63
C ARG A 6 -1.99 -1.92 -9.78
N GLU A 7 -2.62 -1.57 -10.90
CA GLU A 7 -3.25 -0.25 -11.05
C GLU A 7 -4.40 -0.09 -10.04
N ILE A 8 -4.64 1.15 -9.58
CA ILE A 8 -5.72 1.53 -8.68
C ILE A 8 -6.50 2.71 -9.27
N ASP A 9 -7.82 2.55 -9.43
CA ASP A 9 -8.71 3.63 -9.83
C ASP A 9 -9.62 4.12 -8.69
N GLN A 10 -9.81 3.32 -7.65
CA GLN A 10 -10.69 3.61 -6.52
C GLN A 10 -10.06 3.21 -5.19
N TYR A 11 -10.44 3.88 -4.10
CA TYR A 11 -9.99 3.53 -2.76
C TYR A 11 -11.05 3.84 -1.69
N LEU A 12 -10.95 3.14 -0.56
CA LEU A 12 -11.76 3.38 0.64
C LEU A 12 -10.84 3.61 1.83
N ILE A 13 -11.04 4.72 2.55
CA ILE A 13 -10.35 5.02 3.79
C ILE A 13 -11.22 4.52 4.95
N ASN A 14 -10.68 3.59 5.73
CA ASN A 14 -11.35 2.99 6.87
C ASN A 14 -10.59 3.26 8.17
N TYR A 15 -11.32 3.24 9.28
CA TYR A 15 -10.78 3.39 10.63
C TYR A 15 -11.28 2.22 11.48
N ILE A 16 -10.36 1.43 12.03
CA ILE A 16 -10.69 0.37 13.00
C ILE A 16 -10.52 0.94 14.40
N SER A 17 -11.62 0.95 15.16
CA SER A 17 -11.59 1.22 16.61
C SER A 17 -11.51 -0.11 17.35
N TYR A 18 -10.56 -0.25 18.26
CA TYR A 18 -10.47 -1.41 19.15
C TYR A 18 -11.28 -1.16 20.44
N ASP A 19 -11.72 -2.24 21.11
CA ASP A 19 -12.61 -2.20 22.28
C ASP A 19 -12.10 -1.35 23.46
N ASP A 20 -10.80 -1.02 23.48
CA ASP A 20 -10.22 -0.12 24.48
C ASP A 20 -10.53 1.37 24.25
N GLY A 21 -11.13 1.72 23.10
CA GLY A 21 -11.46 3.09 22.69
C GLY A 21 -10.26 4.03 22.54
N LYS A 22 -9.03 3.52 22.69
CA LYS A 22 -7.79 4.30 22.75
C LYS A 22 -6.97 4.19 21.48
N LYS A 23 -7.18 3.13 20.69
CA LYS A 23 -6.46 2.92 19.44
C LYS A 23 -7.41 2.91 18.25
N ILE A 24 -7.26 3.91 17.39
CA ILE A 24 -7.89 3.96 16.07
C ILE A 24 -6.78 3.77 15.04
N ILE A 25 -6.87 2.70 14.25
CA ILE A 25 -5.90 2.40 13.20
C ILE A 25 -6.55 2.60 11.84
N PRO A 26 -6.06 3.54 11.02
CA PRO A 26 -6.54 3.67 9.66
C PRO A 26 -5.95 2.58 8.77
N TYR A 27 -6.72 2.22 7.75
CA TYR A 27 -6.22 1.47 6.61
C TYR A 27 -6.97 1.92 5.36
N ILE A 28 -6.34 1.72 4.20
CA ILE A 28 -6.90 2.10 2.91
C ILE A 28 -7.05 0.82 2.08
N LEU A 29 -8.25 0.53 1.61
CA LEU A 29 -8.48 -0.50 0.61
C LEU A 29 -8.35 0.11 -0.77
N CYS A 30 -7.66 -0.58 -1.67
CA CYS A 30 -7.38 -0.14 -3.02
C CYS A 30 -8.05 -1.07 -4.03
N PHE A 31 -8.67 -0.50 -5.06
CA PHE A 31 -9.47 -1.23 -6.02
C PHE A 31 -9.09 -0.88 -7.46
N LYS A 32 -9.25 -1.86 -8.35
CA LYS A 32 -9.28 -1.69 -9.80
C LYS A 32 -10.60 -2.18 -10.32
N SER A 33 -11.39 -1.30 -10.94
CA SER A 33 -12.67 -1.68 -11.55
C SER A 33 -13.56 -2.49 -10.58
N GLN A 34 -13.74 -1.99 -9.36
CA GLN A 34 -14.50 -2.61 -8.27
C GLN A 34 -13.89 -3.89 -7.65
N LYS A 35 -12.80 -4.46 -8.19
CA LYS A 35 -12.07 -5.58 -7.57
C LYS A 35 -11.05 -5.03 -6.57
N SER A 36 -11.05 -5.54 -5.34
CA SER A 36 -10.02 -5.20 -4.36
C SER A 36 -8.67 -5.78 -4.80
N VAL A 37 -7.64 -4.95 -4.92
CA VAL A 37 -6.31 -5.33 -5.40
C VAL A 37 -5.22 -5.19 -4.33
N GLY A 38 -5.51 -4.47 -3.26
CA GLY A 38 -4.57 -4.36 -2.15
C GLY A 38 -5.06 -3.48 -1.01
N LYS A 39 -4.22 -3.37 0.01
CA LYS A 39 -4.45 -2.58 1.21
C LYS A 39 -3.17 -1.86 1.63
N ILE A 40 -3.33 -0.63 2.07
CA ILE A 40 -2.30 0.13 2.78
C ILE A 40 -2.70 0.19 4.25
N SER A 41 -1.95 -0.49 5.11
CA SER A 41 -2.13 -0.51 6.56
C SER A 41 -1.15 0.43 7.23
N PHE A 42 -1.62 1.12 8.28
CA PHE A 42 -0.83 2.08 9.03
C PHE A 42 -0.61 1.58 10.46
N GLY A 43 0.56 1.84 11.03
CA GLY A 43 0.84 1.45 12.41
C GLY A 43 2.19 1.95 12.93
N GLU A 44 2.58 1.42 14.08
CA GLU A 44 3.90 1.64 14.67
C GLU A 44 4.91 0.58 14.18
N LEU A 45 6.20 0.91 14.24
CA LEU A 45 7.29 -0.04 13.92
C LEU A 45 7.38 -1.12 15.02
N GLY A 46 7.11 -2.37 14.65
CA GLY A 46 7.10 -3.48 15.60
C GLY A 46 6.87 -4.84 14.94
N GLY A 47 7.89 -5.34 14.23
CA GLY A 47 8.15 -6.78 14.04
C GLY A 47 7.29 -7.62 13.08
N ALA A 48 6.05 -7.26 12.76
CA ALA A 48 5.16 -8.11 11.94
C ALA A 48 4.64 -7.47 10.64
N ASN A 49 4.95 -6.20 10.42
CA ASN A 49 4.42 -5.41 9.31
C ASN A 49 5.39 -5.47 8.12
N LYS A 50 5.22 -6.45 7.24
CA LYS A 50 6.05 -6.62 6.03
C LYS A 50 5.19 -6.38 4.80
N ASN A 51 5.73 -5.64 3.83
CA ASN A 51 5.08 -5.55 2.53
C ASN A 51 5.13 -6.92 1.86
N MET A 52 3.98 -7.43 1.43
CA MET A 52 3.86 -8.79 0.92
C MET A 52 2.72 -8.94 -0.07
N VAL A 53 2.75 -10.05 -0.78
CA VAL A 53 1.69 -10.48 -1.69
C VAL A 53 1.06 -11.74 -1.09
N VAL A 54 -0.26 -11.74 -0.95
CA VAL A 54 -1.05 -12.89 -0.48
C VAL A 54 -1.98 -13.29 -1.61
N ASP A 55 -1.69 -14.43 -2.24
CA ASP A 55 -2.30 -14.97 -3.48
C ASP A 55 -2.19 -14.04 -4.70
N GLU A 56 -2.86 -12.89 -4.69
CA GLU A 56 -2.75 -11.80 -5.67
C GLU A 56 -2.97 -10.41 -5.07
N TYR A 57 -3.13 -10.36 -3.74
CA TYR A 57 -3.50 -9.18 -2.97
C TYR A 57 -2.24 -8.54 -2.39
N LEU A 58 -2.06 -7.25 -2.63
CA LEU A 58 -0.88 -6.50 -2.18
C LEU A 58 -1.16 -5.91 -0.80
N GLU A 59 -0.38 -6.30 0.20
CA GLU A 59 -0.40 -5.68 1.52
C GLU A 59 0.83 -4.79 1.68
N ILE A 60 0.59 -3.49 1.83
CA ILE A 60 1.62 -2.50 2.13
C ILE A 60 1.42 -1.99 3.56
N HIS A 61 2.50 -1.93 4.32
CA HIS A 61 2.51 -1.40 5.67
C HIS A 61 3.37 -0.13 5.73
N HIS A 62 2.78 0.94 6.24
CA HIS A 62 3.45 2.22 6.46
C HIS A 62 3.37 2.67 7.92
N LEU A 63 4.25 3.60 8.27
CA LEU A 63 4.13 4.36 9.50
C LEU A 63 2.86 5.20 9.48
N ILE A 64 2.19 5.29 10.62
CA ILE A 64 1.01 6.17 10.78
C ILE A 64 1.30 7.63 10.42
N SER A 65 2.55 8.09 10.61
CA SER A 65 2.98 9.44 10.23
C SER A 65 2.88 9.70 8.73
N SER A 66 2.95 8.66 7.89
CA SER A 66 2.84 8.78 6.42
C SER A 66 1.38 8.82 5.94
N PHE A 67 0.39 8.67 6.83
CA PHE A 67 -1.02 8.56 6.43
C PHE A 67 -1.50 9.76 5.61
N LYS A 68 -1.21 10.97 6.07
CA LYS A 68 -1.63 12.19 5.38
C LYS A 68 -1.03 12.27 3.98
N ASP A 69 0.27 12.01 3.86
CA ASP A 69 0.98 12.09 2.58
C ASP A 69 0.44 11.05 1.57
N ILE A 70 0.18 9.82 2.03
CA ILE A 70 -0.41 8.77 1.18
C ILE A 70 -1.82 9.16 0.72
N VAL A 71 -2.65 9.72 1.61
CA VAL A 71 -3.98 10.20 1.25
C VAL A 71 -3.92 11.35 0.24
N ASP A 72 -2.95 12.26 0.39
CA ASP A 72 -2.77 13.37 -0.54
C ASP A 72 -2.33 12.87 -1.93
N ILE A 73 -1.43 11.89 -2.01
CA ILE A 73 -1.06 11.23 -3.29
C ILE A 73 -2.30 10.58 -3.92
N LEU A 74 -3.05 9.77 -3.16
CA LEU A 74 -4.25 9.08 -3.65
C LEU A 74 -5.32 10.03 -4.22
N ARG A 75 -5.40 11.25 -3.70
CA ARG A 75 -6.36 12.29 -4.12
C ARG A 75 -5.92 13.06 -5.35
N ASN A 76 -4.63 13.36 -5.45
CA ASN A 76 -4.13 14.35 -6.41
C ASN A 76 -3.37 13.74 -7.59
N GLU A 77 -2.88 12.51 -7.47
CA GLU A 77 -2.08 11.85 -8.51
C GLU A 77 -2.89 10.77 -9.22
N LYS A 78 -2.76 10.71 -10.55
CA LYS A 78 -3.30 9.68 -11.44
C LYS A 78 -2.41 9.55 -12.70
N PRO A 79 -2.25 8.35 -13.29
CA PRO A 79 -2.71 7.05 -12.78
C PRO A 79 -1.96 6.64 -11.50
N LEU A 80 -2.44 5.61 -10.79
CA LEU A 80 -1.81 5.12 -9.57
C LEU A 80 -1.63 3.62 -9.62
N TYR A 81 -0.52 3.14 -9.07
CA TYR A 81 -0.15 1.75 -9.02
C TYR A 81 0.38 1.38 -7.64
N LEU A 82 -0.08 0.24 -7.14
CA LEU A 82 0.45 -0.42 -5.95
C LEU A 82 1.49 -1.44 -6.39
N THR A 83 2.69 -1.36 -5.84
CA THR A 83 3.78 -2.28 -6.18
C THR A 83 4.35 -2.90 -4.91
N VAL A 84 4.55 -4.21 -4.92
CA VAL A 84 5.27 -4.94 -3.87
C VAL A 84 6.41 -5.73 -4.47
N LEU A 85 7.58 -5.63 -3.85
CA LEU A 85 8.75 -6.50 -4.07
C LEU A 85 8.84 -7.48 -2.89
N PRO A 86 8.26 -8.70 -3.00
CA PRO A 86 8.13 -9.61 -1.86
C PRO A 86 9.48 -10.00 -1.25
N ASP A 87 10.49 -10.22 -2.09
CA ASP A 87 11.85 -10.62 -1.70
C ASP A 87 12.54 -9.58 -0.79
N ARG A 88 12.19 -8.29 -0.97
CA ARG A 88 12.78 -7.16 -0.24
C ARG A 88 11.85 -6.58 0.81
N HIS A 89 10.60 -7.08 0.90
CA HIS A 89 9.52 -6.48 1.68
C HIS A 89 9.37 -4.97 1.41
N LEU A 90 9.58 -4.54 0.16
CA LEU A 90 9.36 -3.16 -0.25
C LEU A 90 7.97 -3.00 -0.86
N GLY A 91 7.32 -1.89 -0.51
CA GLY A 91 6.03 -1.49 -1.04
C GLY A 91 6.14 -0.07 -1.56
N ALA A 92 5.47 0.22 -2.68
CA ALA A 92 5.44 1.54 -3.29
C ALA A 92 4.04 1.88 -3.80
N LEU A 93 3.73 3.17 -3.78
CA LEU A 93 2.63 3.79 -4.51
C LEU A 93 3.27 4.65 -5.60
N THR A 94 3.03 4.34 -6.87
CA THR A 94 3.68 4.97 -8.02
C THR A 94 2.66 5.53 -9.00
N THR A 95 3.08 6.45 -9.86
CA THR A 95 2.27 6.99 -10.97
C THR A 95 2.57 6.34 -12.32
N THR A 96 3.51 5.40 -12.35
CA THR A 96 3.91 4.65 -13.54
C THR A 96 3.90 3.14 -13.27
N ASP A 97 3.62 2.37 -14.31
CA ASP A 97 3.74 0.92 -14.36
C ASP A 97 5.16 0.52 -14.80
N GLU A 98 6.17 1.04 -14.13
CA GLU A 98 7.56 0.70 -14.40
C GLU A 98 8.04 -0.42 -13.47
N PRO A 99 8.75 -1.44 -13.98
CA PRO A 99 9.38 -2.43 -13.12
C PRO A 99 10.44 -1.73 -12.25
N ILE A 100 10.23 -1.76 -10.94
CA ILE A 100 11.23 -1.31 -9.97
C ILE A 100 12.42 -2.28 -10.06
N GLY A 101 13.48 -1.92 -10.80
CA GLY A 101 14.79 -2.56 -10.64
C GLY A 101 15.58 -3.01 -11.88
N GLU A 102 15.45 -2.40 -13.06
CA GLU A 102 16.48 -2.60 -14.11
C GLU A 102 17.66 -1.61 -14.01
N GLU A 103 17.48 -0.40 -13.47
CA GLU A 103 18.55 0.64 -13.47
C GLU A 103 19.09 1.06 -12.09
N GLU A 104 18.51 0.61 -10.96
CA GLU A 104 19.00 1.01 -9.62
C GLU A 104 20.06 0.07 -9.01
N ILE A 105 20.67 -0.79 -9.84
CA ILE A 105 21.83 -1.61 -9.46
C ILE A 105 23.02 -1.21 -10.34
N SER A 106 23.48 0.04 -10.20
CA SER A 106 24.79 0.47 -10.71
C SER A 106 25.70 0.88 -9.57
#